data_AF-A0A5J4UPB7-F1
#
_entry.id   AF-A0A5J4UPB7-F1
#
_cell.length_a   1.000
_cell.length_b   1.000
_cell.length_c   1.000
_cell.angle_alpha   90.00
_cell.angle_beta   90.00
_cell.angle_gamma   90.00
#
_symmetry.space_group_name_H-M   'P 1'
#
loop_
_entity.id
_entity.type
_entity.pdbx_description
1 polymer ?
#
loop_
_entity_poly.entity_id
_entity_poly.type
_entity_poly.pdbx_seq_one_letter_code
_entity_poly.pdbx_strand_id
1 'polypeptide(L)'
;MNREELYNEGFICPITQEIMTDPVIAEDGNSYERQAIVDWLKIKKISPITREPMNERLFPDLELKKKIDIERNKQEKEQRQETTFLLMTVACNEIKHILFNKQPYSSLLRMTEEPALHPHYRIMVELDGIDKIFRMFNRNDIGKNSKDYAAFCISTLFKMQKIPNAVMSEQIIDHLKSIINDPMINNKSLAKIGIVLLAMNYSNKVEIEKDGFIVPELDD
;
A
#
# COMPACT_ATOMS: atom_id res chain seq x y z
N MET A 1 14.70 10.26 0.40
CA MET A 1 15.90 11.09 0.61
C MET A 1 15.51 12.43 1.21
N ASN A 2 16.38 13.02 2.03
CA ASN A 2 16.22 14.40 2.49
C ASN A 2 16.74 15.40 1.40
N ARG A 3 16.48 16.70 1.59
CA ARG A 3 16.83 17.73 0.59
C ARG A 3 18.34 17.86 0.35
N GLU A 4 19.15 17.62 1.37
CA GLU A 4 20.62 17.67 1.27
C GLU A 4 21.16 16.50 0.45
N GLU A 5 20.62 15.30 0.65
CA GLU A 5 20.92 14.11 -0.16
C GLU A 5 20.54 14.33 -1.64
N LEU A 6 19.37 14.90 -1.91
CA LEU A 6 18.94 15.22 -3.28
C LEU A 6 19.87 16.22 -3.97
N TYR A 7 20.43 17.16 -3.20
CA TYR A 7 21.41 18.11 -3.69
C TYR A 7 22.75 17.44 -4.01
N ASN A 8 23.23 16.57 -3.10
CA ASN A 8 24.50 15.85 -3.26
C ASN A 8 24.48 14.87 -4.45
N GLU A 9 23.32 14.26 -4.74
CA GLU A 9 23.12 13.40 -5.91
C GLU A 9 22.94 14.18 -7.23
N GLY A 10 22.91 15.52 -7.17
CA GLY A 10 22.76 16.38 -8.35
C GLY A 10 21.35 16.38 -8.94
N PHE A 11 20.32 15.99 -8.17
CA PHE A 11 18.95 15.89 -8.68
C PHE A 11 18.25 17.26 -8.76
N ILE A 12 18.72 18.22 -7.97
CA ILE A 12 18.12 19.56 -7.86
C ILE A 12 18.67 20.48 -8.95
N CYS A 13 17.78 21.08 -9.72
CA CYS A 13 18.13 22.09 -10.70
C CYS A 13 18.61 23.37 -9.97
N PRO A 14 19.80 23.90 -10.31
CA PRO A 14 20.33 25.11 -9.69
C PRO A 14 19.47 26.36 -9.92
N ILE A 15 18.71 26.41 -11.02
CA ILE A 15 17.85 27.56 -11.38
C ILE A 15 16.50 27.47 -10.66
N THR A 16 15.79 26.35 -10.80
CA THR A 16 14.42 26.20 -10.27
C THR A 16 14.40 25.81 -8.80
N GLN A 17 15.50 25.28 -8.27
CA GLN A 17 15.59 24.71 -6.92
C GLN A 17 14.66 23.51 -6.67
N GLU A 18 14.18 22.89 -7.76
CA GLU A 18 13.31 21.72 -7.79
C GLU A 18 14.03 20.50 -8.38
N ILE A 19 13.52 19.29 -8.12
CA ILE A 19 14.04 18.05 -8.74
C ILE A 19 13.80 18.09 -10.24
N MET A 20 14.85 17.88 -11.04
CA MET A 20 14.78 17.91 -12.50
C MET A 20 13.86 16.81 -13.05
N THR A 21 12.96 17.17 -13.95
CA THR A 21 12.12 16.23 -14.71
C THR A 21 12.74 15.93 -16.06
N ASP A 22 13.35 16.92 -16.70
CA ASP A 22 14.09 16.74 -17.95
C ASP A 22 15.50 17.35 -17.86
N PRO A 23 16.44 16.65 -17.20
CA PRO A 23 17.79 17.16 -16.99
C PRO A 23 18.58 17.24 -18.31
N VAL A 24 19.28 18.36 -18.49
CA VAL A 24 20.21 18.60 -19.61
C VAL A 24 21.54 19.16 -19.11
N ILE A 25 22.63 18.68 -19.68
CA ILE A 25 24.00 19.16 -19.43
C ILE A 25 24.28 20.35 -20.33
N ALA A 26 24.75 21.46 -19.74
CA ALA A 26 25.26 22.63 -20.45
C ALA A 26 26.78 22.56 -20.66
N GLU A 27 27.36 23.50 -21.40
CA GLU A 27 28.80 23.52 -21.71
C GLU A 27 29.70 23.69 -20.46
N ASP A 28 29.15 24.23 -19.37
CA ASP A 28 29.85 24.34 -18.09
C ASP A 28 29.91 23.02 -17.30
N GLY A 29 29.36 21.93 -17.86
CA GLY A 29 29.36 20.59 -17.28
C GLY A 29 28.28 20.35 -16.22
N ASN A 30 27.39 21.31 -15.96
CA ASN A 30 26.32 21.17 -14.97
C ASN A 30 24.99 20.79 -15.63
N SER A 31 24.17 20.07 -14.86
CA SER A 31 22.83 19.66 -15.28
C SER A 31 21.76 20.63 -14.78
N TYR A 32 20.80 20.94 -15.65
CA TYR A 32 19.69 21.85 -15.40
C TYR A 32 18.37 21.27 -15.88
N GLU A 33 17.25 21.76 -15.35
CA GLU A 33 15.95 21.54 -15.98
C GLU A 33 15.93 22.23 -17.35
N ARG A 34 15.58 21.49 -18.41
CA ARG A 34 15.69 21.95 -19.81
C ARG A 34 15.06 23.31 -20.01
N GLN A 35 13.80 23.46 -19.60
CA GLN A 35 13.06 24.70 -19.86
C GLN A 35 13.71 25.89 -19.15
N ALA A 36 14.18 25.68 -17.92
CA ALA A 36 14.79 26.73 -17.11
C ALA A 36 16.11 27.24 -17.71
N ILE A 37 16.99 26.34 -18.17
CA ILE A 37 18.27 26.76 -18.76
C ILE A 37 18.08 27.38 -20.15
N VAL A 38 17.12 26.88 -20.95
CA VAL A 38 16.77 27.48 -22.24
C VAL A 38 16.30 28.92 -22.05
N ASP A 39 15.40 29.16 -21.10
CA ASP A 39 14.88 30.51 -20.85
C ASP A 39 15.94 31.43 -20.22
N TRP A 40 16.82 30.91 -19.38
CA TRP A 40 17.97 31.65 -18.87
C TRP A 40 18.90 32.10 -20.00
N LEU A 41 19.29 31.20 -20.89
CA LEU A 41 20.25 31.48 -21.96
C LEU A 41 19.68 32.40 -23.06
N LYS A 42 18.35 32.46 -23.23
CA LYS A 42 17.72 33.47 -24.10
C LYS A 42 18.03 34.90 -23.64
N ILE A 43 18.09 35.12 -22.34
CA ILE A 43 18.27 36.44 -21.73
C ILE A 43 19.75 36.70 -21.39
N LYS A 44 20.44 35.69 -20.86
CA LYS A 44 21.78 35.79 -20.30
C LYS A 44 22.69 34.73 -20.93
N LYS A 45 23.66 35.14 -21.76
CA LYS A 45 24.65 34.24 -22.39
C LYS A 45 25.80 33.85 -21.44
N ILE A 46 25.47 33.52 -20.19
CA ILE A 46 26.43 33.15 -19.14
C ILE A 46 25.90 31.94 -18.35
N SER A 47 26.80 31.16 -17.75
CA SER A 47 26.43 30.09 -16.83
C SER A 47 25.65 30.63 -15.62
N PRO A 48 24.55 29.96 -15.20
CA PRO A 48 23.87 30.28 -13.95
C PRO A 48 24.74 30.11 -12.70
N ILE A 49 25.76 29.25 -12.75
CA ILE A 49 26.59 28.89 -11.59
C ILE A 49 27.92 29.66 -11.61
N THR A 50 28.72 29.46 -12.66
CA THR A 50 30.07 30.03 -12.74
C THR A 50 30.05 31.50 -13.14
N ARG A 51 28.95 31.95 -13.77
CA ARG A 51 28.79 33.29 -14.38
C ARG A 51 29.74 33.59 -15.54
N GLU A 52 30.45 32.57 -16.02
CA GLU A 52 31.29 32.67 -17.22
C GLU A 52 30.44 32.66 -18.50
N PRO A 53 30.92 33.25 -19.62
CA PRO A 53 30.26 33.18 -20.92
C PRO A 53 29.98 31.73 -21.35
N MET A 54 28.75 31.46 -21.81
CA MET A 54 28.31 30.11 -22.17
C MET A 54 27.38 30.14 -23.38
N ASN A 55 27.53 29.18 -24.31
CA ASN A 55 26.65 29.06 -25.47
C ASN A 55 25.35 28.31 -25.14
N GLU A 56 24.43 28.25 -26.10
CA GLU A 56 23.11 27.61 -25.97
C GLU A 56 23.13 26.08 -26.20
N ARG A 57 24.31 25.47 -26.25
CA ARG A 57 24.42 24.04 -26.56
C ARG A 57 24.09 23.21 -25.32
N LEU A 58 23.04 22.39 -25.45
CA LEU A 58 22.52 21.55 -24.37
C LEU A 58 22.45 20.10 -24.83
N PHE A 59 22.87 19.18 -23.97
CA PHE A 59 22.83 17.74 -24.22
C PHE A 59 21.91 17.05 -23.21
N PRO A 60 21.06 16.08 -23.60
CA PRO A 60 20.24 15.33 -22.63
C PRO A 60 21.10 14.57 -21.61
N ASP A 61 20.80 14.72 -20.32
CA ASP A 61 21.42 13.95 -19.26
C ASP A 61 20.62 12.66 -19.00
N LEU A 62 20.79 11.68 -19.89
CA LEU A 62 20.01 10.45 -19.83
C LEU A 62 20.35 9.59 -18.60
N GLU A 63 21.56 9.71 -18.06
CA GLU A 63 21.95 8.97 -16.87
C GLU A 63 21.30 9.55 -15.61
N LEU A 64 21.38 10.87 -15.44
CA LEU A 64 20.73 11.56 -14.32
C LEU A 64 19.21 11.39 -14.38
N LYS A 65 18.61 11.49 -15.56
CA LYS A 65 17.17 11.24 -15.75
C LYS A 65 16.76 9.87 -15.25
N LYS A 66 17.51 8.82 -15.63
CA LYS A 66 17.27 7.45 -15.15
C LYS A 66 17.36 7.34 -13.63
N LYS A 67 18.38 7.95 -13.01
CA LYS A 67 18.56 7.92 -11.54
C LYS A 67 17.39 8.60 -10.82
N ILE A 68 17.00 9.79 -11.27
CA ILE A 68 15.86 10.53 -10.71
C ILE A 68 14.56 9.71 -10.85
N ASP A 69 14.31 9.13 -12.03
CA ASP A 69 13.11 8.34 -12.26
C ASP A 69 13.07 7.06 -11.42
N ILE A 70 14.20 6.41 -11.19
CA ILE A 70 14.31 5.26 -10.27
C ILE A 70 13.93 5.69 -8.84
N GLU A 71 14.48 6.81 -8.36
CA GLU A 71 14.20 7.30 -7.00
C GLU A 71 12.74 7.75 -6.84
N ARG A 72 12.17 8.46 -7.83
CA ARG A 72 10.72 8.79 -7.85
C ARG A 72 9.87 7.53 -7.77
N ASN A 73 10.15 6.55 -8.61
CA ASN A 73 9.41 5.28 -8.61
C ASN A 73 9.53 4.52 -7.28
N LYS A 74 10.69 4.61 -6.62
CA LYS A 74 10.91 4.03 -5.29
C LYS A 74 10.06 4.73 -4.24
N GLN A 75 10.11 6.06 -4.18
CA GLN A 75 9.30 6.87 -3.27
C GLN A 75 7.80 6.66 -3.49
N GLU A 76 7.34 6.61 -4.73
CA GLU A 76 5.94 6.33 -5.04
C GLU A 76 5.52 4.90 -4.63
N LYS A 77 6.42 3.92 -4.70
CA LYS A 77 6.14 2.55 -4.21
C LYS A 77 6.08 2.51 -2.70
N GLU A 78 7.01 3.19 -2.01
CA GLU A 78 7.04 3.29 -0.55
C GLU A 78 5.81 4.02 -0.02
N GLN A 79 5.46 5.17 -0.61
CA GLN A 79 4.28 5.95 -0.25
C GLN A 79 2.97 5.20 -0.56
N ARG A 80 2.91 4.44 -1.67
CA ARG A 80 1.77 3.54 -1.94
C ARG A 80 1.66 2.43 -0.90
N GLN A 81 2.78 1.86 -0.44
CA GLN A 81 2.78 0.85 0.62
C GLN A 81 2.33 1.44 1.96
N GLU A 82 2.82 2.62 2.32
CA GLU A 82 2.46 3.34 3.55
C GLU A 82 0.98 3.77 3.54
N THR A 83 0.49 4.30 2.42
CA THR A 83 -0.93 4.66 2.25
C THR A 83 -1.82 3.42 2.32
N THR A 84 -1.39 2.29 1.75
CA THR A 84 -2.10 1.00 1.86
C THR A 84 -2.15 0.52 3.31
N PHE A 85 -1.05 0.65 4.06
CA PHE A 85 -0.99 0.29 5.47
C PHE A 85 -1.87 1.20 6.35
N LEU A 86 -1.91 2.51 6.05
CA LEU A 86 -2.77 3.47 6.75
C LEU A 86 -4.26 3.22 6.47
N LEU A 87 -4.63 2.97 5.22
CA LEU A 87 -6.00 2.58 4.84
C LEU A 87 -6.41 1.26 5.51
N MET A 88 -5.50 0.29 5.58
CA MET A 88 -5.71 -0.98 6.29
C MET A 88 -5.89 -0.77 7.80
N THR A 89 -5.14 0.17 8.40
CA THR A 89 -5.23 0.51 9.83
C THR A 89 -6.54 1.24 10.15
N VAL A 90 -6.97 2.18 9.30
CA VAL A 90 -8.23 2.91 9.46
C VAL A 90 -9.42 1.96 9.32
N ALA A 91 -9.44 1.11 8.29
CA ALA A 91 -10.48 0.09 8.12
C ALA A 91 -10.56 -0.86 9.34
N CYS A 92 -9.42 -1.33 9.84
CA CYS A 92 -9.37 -2.17 11.05
C CYS A 92 -9.84 -1.44 12.31
N ASN A 93 -9.55 -0.15 12.45
CA ASN A 93 -9.97 0.66 13.61
C ASN A 93 -11.49 0.94 13.59
N GLU A 94 -12.07 1.19 12.44
CA GLU A 94 -13.53 1.32 12.29
C GLU A 94 -14.23 -0.01 12.61
N ILE A 95 -13.69 -1.13 12.11
CA ILE A 95 -14.21 -2.47 12.40
C ILE A 95 -14.07 -2.82 13.90
N LYS A 96 -12.94 -2.48 14.53
CA LYS A 96 -12.74 -2.66 15.98
C LYS A 96 -13.72 -1.80 16.78
N HIS A 97 -13.95 -0.55 16.38
CA HIS A 97 -14.92 0.31 17.04
C HIS A 97 -16.35 -0.26 16.92
N ILE A 98 -16.72 -0.82 15.78
CA ILE A 98 -18.02 -1.47 15.55
C ILE A 98 -18.18 -2.77 16.36
N LEU A 99 -17.10 -3.56 16.53
CA LEU A 99 -17.15 -4.84 17.23
C LEU A 99 -17.07 -4.71 18.77
N PHE A 100 -16.36 -3.71 19.30
CA PHE A 100 -16.11 -3.61 20.74
C PHE A 100 -16.94 -2.53 21.46
N ASN A 101 -17.50 -1.55 20.75
CA ASN A 101 -18.52 -0.67 21.34
C ASN A 101 -19.89 -1.27 21.05
N LYS A 102 -20.44 -1.99 22.03
CA LYS A 102 -21.76 -2.66 22.05
C LYS A 102 -22.92 -1.77 21.58
N GLN A 103 -22.98 -1.44 20.29
CA GLN A 103 -24.19 -0.94 19.64
C GLN A 103 -24.99 -2.18 19.24
N PRO A 104 -26.23 -2.32 19.72
CA PRO A 104 -27.04 -3.49 19.43
C PRO A 104 -27.22 -3.59 17.91
N TYR A 105 -26.96 -4.77 17.36
CA TYR A 105 -27.10 -5.13 15.94
C TYR A 105 -28.50 -4.89 15.35
N SER A 106 -29.46 -4.39 16.14
CA SER A 106 -30.85 -4.16 15.76
C SER A 106 -31.13 -2.84 15.03
N SER A 107 -30.22 -1.86 15.05
CA SER A 107 -30.48 -0.53 14.48
C SER A 107 -30.01 -0.35 13.02
N LEU A 108 -29.18 -1.25 12.48
CA LEU A 108 -28.74 -1.23 11.07
C LEU A 108 -29.54 -2.16 10.15
N LEU A 109 -30.49 -2.93 10.70
CA LEU A 109 -31.35 -3.87 9.97
C LEU A 109 -32.63 -3.21 9.42
N ARG A 110 -32.52 -1.93 9.05
CA ARG A 110 -33.52 -1.26 8.20
C ARG A 110 -32.77 -0.37 7.23
N MET A 111 -32.27 -0.95 6.16
CA MET A 111 -32.36 -0.40 4.80
C MET A 111 -31.73 -1.38 3.80
N THR A 112 -32.60 -1.83 2.89
CA THR A 112 -32.37 -2.52 1.61
C THR A 112 -31.87 -3.97 1.64
N GLU A 113 -32.76 -4.84 1.18
CA GLU A 113 -32.57 -6.25 0.84
C GLU A 113 -31.60 -6.39 -0.35
N GLU A 114 -30.29 -6.47 -0.10
CA GLU A 114 -29.31 -7.10 -0.99
C GLU A 114 -28.26 -7.82 -0.11
N PRO A 115 -27.62 -8.91 -0.57
CA PRO A 115 -26.66 -9.65 0.24
C PRO A 115 -25.52 -8.72 0.64
N ALA A 116 -25.50 -8.29 1.90
CA ALA A 116 -24.79 -7.11 2.36
C ALA A 116 -23.26 -7.26 2.25
N LEU A 117 -22.72 -6.86 1.10
CA LEU A 117 -21.30 -6.62 0.85
C LEU A 117 -20.75 -5.61 1.89
N HIS A 118 -19.49 -5.79 2.30
CA HIS A 118 -18.83 -4.79 3.16
C HIS A 118 -18.82 -3.42 2.44
N PRO A 119 -19.07 -2.29 3.14
CA PRO A 119 -19.12 -0.96 2.52
C PRO A 119 -17.90 -0.61 1.66
N HIS A 120 -16.74 -1.14 2.02
CA HIS A 120 -15.47 -0.93 1.29
C HIS A 120 -15.15 -1.99 0.23
N TYR A 121 -15.93 -3.08 0.11
CA TYR A 121 -15.61 -4.16 -0.84
C TYR A 121 -15.48 -3.65 -2.28
N ARG A 122 -16.43 -2.81 -2.72
CA ARG A 122 -16.41 -2.25 -4.09
C ARG A 122 -15.18 -1.41 -4.38
N ILE A 123 -14.82 -0.50 -3.47
CA ILE A 123 -13.61 0.33 -3.58
C ILE A 123 -12.36 -0.56 -3.61
N MET A 124 -12.33 -1.62 -2.80
CA MET A 124 -11.22 -2.57 -2.77
C MET A 124 -11.10 -3.39 -4.05
N VAL A 125 -12.20 -3.66 -4.76
CA VAL A 125 -12.16 -4.26 -6.10
C VAL A 125 -11.65 -3.24 -7.13
N GLU A 126 -12.18 -2.01 -7.13
CA GLU A 126 -11.79 -0.95 -8.09
C GLU A 126 -10.29 -0.59 -8.01
N LEU A 127 -9.69 -0.71 -6.82
CA LEU A 127 -8.29 -0.37 -6.59
C LEU A 127 -7.33 -1.56 -6.63
N ASP A 128 -7.76 -2.75 -7.07
CA ASP A 128 -7.02 -4.01 -6.91
C ASP A 128 -6.52 -4.22 -5.45
N GLY A 129 -7.27 -3.70 -4.49
CA GLY A 129 -6.91 -3.63 -3.08
C GLY A 129 -6.81 -5.02 -2.44
N ILE A 130 -7.71 -5.94 -2.83
CA ILE A 130 -7.70 -7.33 -2.34
C ILE A 130 -6.38 -8.03 -2.71
N ASP A 131 -5.97 -7.95 -3.99
CA ASP A 131 -4.72 -8.54 -4.46
C ASP A 131 -3.48 -7.85 -3.89
N LYS A 132 -3.57 -6.54 -3.61
CA LYS A 132 -2.49 -5.80 -2.93
C LYS A 132 -2.32 -6.27 -1.49
N ILE A 133 -3.41 -6.45 -0.73
CA ILE A 133 -3.36 -7.00 0.63
C ILE A 133 -2.80 -8.43 0.61
N PHE A 134 -3.25 -9.27 -0.31
CA PHE A 134 -2.76 -10.65 -0.40
C PHE A 134 -1.28 -10.74 -0.82
N ARG A 135 -0.83 -9.89 -1.73
CA ARG A 135 0.61 -9.76 -2.05
C ARG A 135 1.42 -9.30 -0.85
N MET A 136 0.91 -8.34 -0.08
CA MET A 136 1.55 -7.88 1.14
C MET A 136 1.65 -9.02 2.17
N PHE A 137 0.58 -9.79 2.39
CA PHE A 137 0.58 -10.97 3.27
C PHE A 137 1.70 -11.97 2.94
N ASN A 138 1.95 -12.19 1.65
CA ASN A 138 2.97 -13.13 1.16
C ASN A 138 4.43 -12.61 1.21
N ARG A 139 4.65 -11.36 1.64
CA ARG A 139 6.00 -10.82 1.76
C ARG A 139 6.77 -11.45 2.92
N ASN A 140 8.08 -11.61 2.73
CA ASN A 140 8.99 -12.14 3.76
C ASN A 140 9.64 -11.05 4.61
N ASP A 141 9.54 -9.79 4.19
CA ASP A 141 10.15 -8.61 4.84
C ASP A 141 9.17 -7.86 5.76
N ILE A 142 7.98 -8.42 6.02
CA ILE A 142 6.99 -7.83 6.93
C ILE A 142 6.85 -8.65 8.22
N GLY A 143 6.54 -7.96 9.33
CA GLY A 143 6.35 -8.59 10.63
C GLY A 143 5.06 -9.42 10.74
N LYS A 144 5.03 -10.33 11.72
CA LYS A 144 3.88 -11.21 12.02
C LYS A 144 2.56 -10.43 12.16
N ASN A 145 2.55 -9.36 12.95
CA ASN A 145 1.37 -8.53 13.14
C ASN A 145 0.78 -8.03 11.81
N SER A 146 1.62 -7.59 10.87
CA SER A 146 1.17 -7.11 9.56
C SER A 146 0.51 -8.22 8.73
N LYS A 147 1.00 -9.46 8.82
CA LYS A 147 0.37 -10.63 8.20
C LYS A 147 -0.97 -10.97 8.85
N ASP A 148 -1.03 -10.90 10.18
CA ASP A 148 -2.26 -11.15 10.93
C ASP A 148 -3.36 -10.15 10.55
N TYR A 149 -3.01 -8.86 10.45
CA TYR A 149 -3.95 -7.83 9.99
C TYR A 149 -4.38 -8.02 8.53
N ALA A 150 -3.48 -8.40 7.64
CA ALA A 150 -3.81 -8.67 6.24
C ALA A 150 -4.84 -9.82 6.13
N ALA A 151 -4.62 -10.90 6.87
CA ALA A 151 -5.52 -12.05 6.93
C ALA A 151 -6.89 -11.66 7.49
N PHE A 152 -6.92 -10.84 8.53
CA PHE A 152 -8.15 -10.31 9.12
C PHE A 152 -8.94 -9.41 8.14
N CYS A 153 -8.26 -8.53 7.41
CA CYS A 153 -8.88 -7.67 6.41
C CYS A 153 -9.53 -8.47 5.29
N ILE A 154 -8.82 -9.46 4.73
CA ILE A 154 -9.36 -10.36 3.71
C ILE A 154 -10.59 -11.10 4.26
N SER A 155 -10.51 -11.61 5.49
CA SER A 155 -11.64 -12.29 6.15
C SER A 155 -12.88 -11.40 6.27
N THR A 156 -12.70 -10.13 6.56
CA THR A 156 -13.80 -9.16 6.67
C THR A 156 -14.41 -8.81 5.31
N LEU A 157 -13.57 -8.61 4.29
CA LEU A 157 -14.02 -8.29 2.94
C LEU A 157 -14.85 -9.42 2.34
N PHE A 158 -14.50 -10.67 2.64
CA PHE A 158 -15.22 -11.86 2.21
C PHE A 158 -16.22 -12.39 3.25
N LYS A 159 -16.64 -11.57 4.22
CA LYS A 159 -17.77 -11.91 5.09
C LYS A 159 -18.99 -12.27 4.21
N MET A 160 -19.59 -13.43 4.48
CA MET A 160 -20.73 -13.99 3.74
C MET A 160 -20.48 -14.30 2.25
N GLN A 161 -19.24 -14.20 1.76
CA GLN A 161 -18.89 -14.49 0.37
C GLN A 161 -17.74 -15.50 0.27
N LYS A 162 -17.72 -16.26 -0.82
CA LYS A 162 -16.60 -17.16 -1.11
C LYS A 162 -15.37 -16.34 -1.50
N ILE A 163 -14.19 -16.69 -0.98
CA ILE A 163 -12.92 -16.19 -1.53
C ILE A 163 -12.71 -16.81 -2.92
N PRO A 164 -12.70 -16.05 -4.03
CA PRO A 164 -12.66 -16.63 -5.38
C PRO A 164 -11.34 -17.33 -5.69
N ASN A 165 -10.23 -16.79 -5.17
CA ASN A 165 -8.89 -17.34 -5.38
C ASN A 165 -8.61 -18.46 -4.37
N ALA A 166 -8.48 -19.70 -4.86
CA ALA A 166 -8.25 -20.87 -4.01
C ALA A 166 -6.94 -20.80 -3.21
N VAL A 167 -5.85 -20.33 -3.83
CA VAL A 167 -4.55 -20.17 -3.16
C VAL A 167 -4.65 -19.13 -2.04
N MET A 168 -5.36 -18.03 -2.28
CA MET A 168 -5.64 -17.03 -1.26
C MET A 168 -6.47 -17.61 -0.12
N SER A 169 -7.52 -18.36 -0.44
CA SER A 169 -8.38 -19.00 0.55
C SER A 169 -7.57 -19.91 1.47
N GLU A 170 -6.80 -20.83 0.90
CA GLU A 170 -5.97 -21.80 1.62
C GLU A 170 -4.98 -21.09 2.56
N GLN A 171 -4.17 -20.18 2.03
CA GLN A 171 -3.13 -19.50 2.81
C GLN A 171 -3.68 -18.65 3.95
N ILE A 172 -4.80 -17.96 3.72
CA ILE A 172 -5.43 -17.11 4.74
C ILE A 172 -6.05 -17.96 5.84
N ILE A 173 -6.75 -19.03 5.47
CA ILE A 173 -7.34 -19.98 6.43
C ILE A 173 -6.24 -20.64 7.26
N ASP A 174 -5.18 -21.15 6.63
CA ASP A 174 -4.08 -21.82 7.31
C ASP A 174 -3.34 -20.89 8.27
N HIS A 175 -3.11 -19.64 7.87
CA HIS A 175 -2.50 -18.64 8.75
C HIS A 175 -3.35 -18.41 9.99
N LEU A 176 -4.66 -18.20 9.83
CA LEU A 176 -5.56 -17.99 10.95
C LEU A 176 -5.66 -19.22 11.85
N LYS A 177 -5.75 -20.43 11.28
CA LYS A 177 -5.69 -21.71 12.02
C LYS A 177 -4.40 -21.83 12.83
N SER A 178 -3.26 -21.46 12.23
CA SER A 178 -1.96 -21.51 12.92
C SER A 178 -1.93 -20.61 14.15
N ILE A 179 -2.50 -19.39 14.06
CA ILE A 179 -2.61 -18.47 15.21
C ILE A 179 -3.50 -19.07 16.30
N ILE A 180 -4.63 -19.67 15.92
CA ILE A 180 -5.58 -20.25 16.88
C ILE A 180 -4.95 -21.45 17.60
N ASN A 181 -4.16 -22.26 16.91
CA ASN A 181 -3.55 -23.46 17.48
C ASN A 181 -2.22 -23.21 18.20
N ASP A 182 -1.58 -22.05 18.01
CA ASP A 182 -0.30 -21.72 18.65
C ASP A 182 -0.47 -21.48 20.16
N PRO A 183 0.14 -22.30 21.05
CA PRO A 183 0.02 -22.13 22.50
C PRO A 183 0.76 -20.90 23.04
N MET A 184 1.70 -20.31 22.29
CA MET A 184 2.49 -19.14 22.71
C MET A 184 1.76 -17.81 22.46
N ILE A 185 0.69 -17.82 21.66
CA ILE A 185 -0.09 -16.62 21.37
C ILE A 185 -1.16 -16.42 22.45
N ASN A 186 -0.98 -15.41 23.29
CA ASN A 186 -1.93 -15.08 24.35
C ASN A 186 -3.25 -14.47 23.82
N ASN A 187 -3.19 -13.63 22.78
CA ASN A 187 -4.36 -12.99 22.19
C ASN A 187 -4.65 -13.55 20.79
N LYS A 188 -5.73 -14.33 20.68
CA LYS A 188 -6.16 -14.99 19.44
C LYS A 188 -7.43 -14.37 18.86
N SER A 189 -7.94 -13.28 19.44
CA SER A 189 -9.29 -12.77 19.15
C SER A 189 -9.47 -12.42 17.68
N LEU A 190 -8.48 -11.75 17.06
CA LEU A 190 -8.55 -11.39 15.64
C LEU A 190 -8.62 -12.64 14.74
N ALA A 191 -7.84 -13.67 15.02
CA ALA A 191 -7.83 -14.89 14.23
C ALA A 191 -9.15 -15.66 14.37
N LYS A 192 -9.69 -15.77 15.60
CA LYS A 192 -11.00 -16.36 15.86
C LYS A 192 -12.10 -15.62 15.10
N ILE A 193 -12.14 -14.29 15.18
CA ILE A 193 -13.12 -13.47 14.46
C ILE A 193 -12.98 -13.67 12.95
N GLY A 194 -11.75 -13.65 12.41
CA GLY A 194 -11.51 -13.86 10.98
C GLY A 194 -12.08 -15.19 10.47
N ILE A 195 -11.81 -16.30 11.18
CA ILE A 195 -12.38 -17.61 10.86
C ILE A 195 -13.91 -17.58 10.91
N VAL A 196 -14.50 -16.99 11.95
CA VAL A 196 -15.97 -16.90 12.08
C VAL A 196 -16.59 -16.11 10.94
N LEU A 197 -15.99 -14.97 10.55
CA LEU A 197 -16.47 -14.15 9.44
C LEU A 197 -16.44 -14.90 8.11
N LEU A 198 -15.37 -15.65 7.85
CA LEU A 198 -15.26 -16.48 6.65
C LEU A 198 -16.28 -17.63 6.69
N ALA A 199 -16.45 -18.29 7.83
CA ALA A 199 -17.40 -19.38 8.03
C ALA A 199 -18.88 -18.97 7.89
N MET A 200 -19.19 -17.67 7.85
CA MET A 200 -20.53 -17.18 7.48
C MET A 200 -20.90 -17.51 6.03
N ASN A 201 -19.92 -17.83 5.17
CA ASN A 201 -20.17 -18.40 3.85
C ASN A 201 -19.97 -19.91 3.86
N TYR A 202 -20.92 -20.66 3.30
CA TYR A 202 -20.87 -22.14 3.26
C TYR A 202 -19.60 -22.69 2.60
N SER A 203 -19.16 -22.11 1.47
CA SER A 203 -17.98 -22.61 0.75
C SER A 203 -16.70 -22.46 1.58
N ASN A 204 -16.52 -21.31 2.22
CA ASN A 204 -15.37 -21.08 3.09
C ASN A 204 -15.46 -21.93 4.35
N LYS A 205 -16.66 -22.14 4.91
CA LYS A 205 -16.87 -23.00 6.08
C LYS A 205 -16.39 -24.43 5.80
N VAL A 206 -16.77 -25.01 4.67
CA VAL A 206 -16.31 -26.35 4.26
C VAL A 206 -14.79 -26.40 4.15
N GLU A 207 -14.15 -25.36 3.61
CA GLU A 207 -12.69 -25.26 3.52
C GLU A 207 -12.04 -25.17 4.91
N ILE A 208 -12.62 -24.37 5.81
CA ILE A 208 -12.14 -24.22 7.19
C ILE A 208 -12.24 -25.53 7.95
N GLU A 209 -13.33 -26.27 7.82
CA GLU A 209 -13.58 -27.51 8.57
C GLU A 209 -12.78 -28.71 8.05
N LYS A 210 -12.00 -28.54 6.97
CA LYS A 210 -11.01 -29.55 6.54
C LYS A 210 -10.05 -29.87 7.67
N ASP A 211 -9.62 -31.13 7.67
CA ASP A 211 -8.70 -31.72 8.65
C ASP A 211 -9.25 -31.70 10.09
N GLY A 212 -10.58 -31.56 10.25
CA GLY A 212 -11.26 -31.62 11.54
C GLY A 212 -11.15 -30.34 12.37
N PHE A 213 -10.74 -29.22 11.77
CA PHE A 213 -10.71 -27.94 12.48
C PHE A 213 -12.13 -27.46 12.81
N ILE A 214 -12.36 -27.04 14.05
CA ILE A 214 -13.66 -26.59 14.54
C ILE A 214 -13.69 -25.06 14.52
N VAL A 215 -14.71 -24.47 13.87
CA VAL A 215 -14.95 -23.02 13.90
C VAL A 215 -15.12 -22.57 15.35
N PRO A 216 -14.32 -21.60 15.85
CA PRO A 216 -14.38 -21.19 17.24
C PRO A 216 -15.66 -20.41 17.55
N GLU A 217 -16.15 -20.55 18.78
CA GLU A 217 -17.13 -19.64 19.35
C GLU A 217 -16.45 -18.33 19.79
N LEU A 218 -17.17 -17.21 19.66
CA LEU A 218 -16.73 -15.91 20.16
C LEU A 218 -17.40 -15.68 21.51
N ASP A 219 -16.60 -15.41 22.55
CA ASP A 219 -17.11 -15.08 23.88
C ASP A 219 -17.79 -13.68 23.85
N ASP A 220 -18.94 -13.53 24.52
CA ASP A 220 -19.81 -12.31 24.60
C ASP A 220 -19.27 -11.14 25.47
#